data_AF-A0A0R1S1W2-F1
#
_entry.id   AF-A0A0R1S1W2-F1
#
_cell.length_a   1.000
_cell.length_b   1.000
_cell.length_c   1.000
_cell.angle_alpha   90.00
_cell.angle_beta   90.00
_cell.angle_gamma   90.00
#
_symmetry.space_group_name_H-M   'P 1'
#
loop_
_entity.id
_entity.type
_entity.pdbx_description
1 polymer ?
#
loop_
_entity_poly.entity_id
_entity_poly.type
_entity_poly.pdbx_seq_one_letter_code
_entity_poly.pdbx_strand_id
1 'polypeptide(L)' 'MFNRKEKIKQLGDEQLMATISKLQRQLLNEQELDPTTLDYSEDNIIADKILKAKYSFLYNEARRRNTKSSVTNNAITQ' A
#
# COMPACT_ATOMS: atom_id res chain seq x y z
N MET A 1 -17.33 -22.46 13.38
CA MET A 1 -18.15 -21.25 13.22
C MET A 1 -17.23 -20.05 13.45
N PHE A 2 -16.86 -19.30 12.41
CA PHE A 2 -15.93 -18.16 12.56
C PHE A 2 -16.56 -17.07 13.44
N ASN A 3 -15.84 -16.64 14.45
CA ASN A 3 -16.31 -15.67 15.42
C ASN A 3 -16.48 -14.30 14.73
N ARG A 4 -17.53 -13.53 15.03
CA ARG A 4 -17.78 -12.21 14.41
C ARG A 4 -16.55 -11.29 14.46
N LYS A 5 -15.78 -11.36 15.54
CA LYS A 5 -14.51 -10.65 15.75
C LYS A 5 -13.43 -11.00 14.73
N GLU A 6 -13.30 -12.27 14.37
CA GLU A 6 -12.32 -12.74 13.38
C GLU A 6 -12.70 -12.26 11.98
N LYS A 7 -13.99 -12.29 11.63
CA LYS A 7 -14.49 -11.75 10.35
C LYS A 7 -14.20 -10.26 10.21
N ILE A 8 -14.44 -9.47 11.26
CA ILE A 8 -14.15 -8.03 11.26
C ILE A 8 -12.65 -7.78 11.11
N LYS A 9 -11.81 -8.55 11.83
CA LYS A 9 -10.35 -8.46 11.69
C LYS A 9 -9.93 -8.76 10.26
N GLN A 10 -10.42 -9.85 9.67
CA GLN A 10 -10.09 -10.25 8.31
C GLN A 10 -10.48 -9.17 7.29
N LEU A 11 -11.68 -8.61 7.39
CA LEU A 11 -12.12 -7.53 6.51
C LEU A 11 -11.20 -6.29 6.61
N GLY A 12 -10.81 -5.93 7.84
CA GLY A 12 -9.86 -4.83 8.07
C GLY A 12 -8.48 -5.11 7.48
N ASP A 13 -7.99 -6.34 7.59
CA ASP A 13 -6.71 -6.77 7.02
C ASP A 13 -6.75 -6.78 5.48
N GLU A 14 -7.87 -7.22 4.88
CA GLU A 14 -8.09 -7.18 3.43
C GLU A 14 -8.12 -5.74 2.89
N GLN A 15 -8.83 -4.84 3.57
CA GLN A 15 -8.87 -3.42 3.22
C GLN A 15 -7.49 -2.75 3.35
N LEU A 16 -6.74 -3.09 4.41
CA LEU A 16 -5.39 -2.60 4.62
C LEU A 16 -4.47 -3.01 3.46
N MET A 17 -4.47 -4.30 3.10
CA MET A 17 -3.65 -4.82 2.00
C MET A 17 -4.05 -4.22 0.65
N ALA A 18 -5.36 -4.09 0.37
CA ALA A 18 -5.84 -3.46 -0.86
C ALA A 18 -5.37 -2.01 -0.98
N THR A 19 -5.38 -1.27 0.14
CA THR A 19 -4.90 0.12 0.19
C THR A 19 -3.38 0.19 -0.05
N ILE A 20 -2.60 -0.67 0.59
CA ILE A 20 -1.14 -0.76 0.38
C ILE A 20 -0.84 -1.05 -1.11
N SER A 21 -1.52 -2.03 -1.72
CA SER A 21 -1.32 -2.36 -3.14
C SER A 21 -1.73 -1.23 -4.08
N LYS A 22 -2.71 -0.40 -3.71
CA LYS A 22 -3.04 0.80 -4.48
C LYS A 22 -1.91 1.85 -4.40
N LEU A 23 -1.43 2.14 -3.18
CA LEU A 23 -0.36 3.11 -2.97
C LEU A 23 0.95 2.69 -3.62
N GLN A 24 1.28 1.39 -3.56
CA GLN A 24 2.46 0.85 -4.24
C GLN A 24 2.39 1.06 -5.76
N ARG A 25 1.23 0.81 -6.38
CA ARG A 25 1.04 1.07 -7.81
C ARG A 25 1.16 2.55 -8.15
N GLN A 26 0.65 3.44 -7.30
CA GLN A 26 0.81 4.88 -7.50
C GLN A 26 2.28 5.30 -7.46
N LEU A 27 3.05 4.79 -6.49
CA LEU A 27 4.49 5.06 -6.39
C LEU A 27 5.27 4.52 -7.59
N LEU A 28 4.93 3.33 -8.09
CA LEU A 28 5.57 2.77 -9.28
C LEU A 28 5.25 3.60 -10.52
N ASN A 29 3.99 4.02 -10.70
CA ASN A 29 3.61 4.88 -11.81
C ASN A 29 4.36 6.23 -11.76
N GLU A 30 4.54 6.84 -10.58
CA GLU A 30 5.33 8.07 -10.42
C GLU A 30 6.80 7.87 -10.76
N GLN A 31 7.36 6.68 -10.52
CA GLN A 31 8.74 6.34 -10.90
C GLN A 31 8.92 6.07 -12.39
N GLU A 32 7.89 5.56 -13.07
CA GLU A 32 7.91 5.26 -14.51
C GLU A 32 7.68 6.51 -15.39
N LEU A 33 7.17 7.61 -14.84
CA LEU A 33 7.06 8.87 -15.56
C LEU A 33 8.46 9.41 -15.91
N ASP A 34 8.67 9.74 -17.18
CA ASP A 34 9.90 10.32 -17.71
C ASP A 34 10.26 11.58 -16.90
N PRO A 35 11.54 11.79 -16.48
CA PRO A 35 11.98 13.00 -15.77
C PRO A 35 11.60 14.32 -16.45
N THR A 36 11.36 14.30 -17.76
CA THR A 36 10.92 15.47 -18.53
C THR A 36 9.41 15.77 -18.41
N THR A 37 8.63 14.80 -17.92
CA THR A 37 7.19 14.91 -17.67
C THR A 37 6.82 15.08 -16.20
N LEU A 38 7.79 14.86 -15.30
CA LEU A 38 7.57 14.97 -13.88
C LEU A 38 7.51 16.46 -13.49
N ASP A 39 6.33 16.91 -13.07
CA ASP A 39 6.17 18.26 -12.54
C ASP A 39 6.81 18.35 -11.14
N TYR A 40 7.95 19.04 -11.08
CA TYR A 40 8.74 19.30 -9.87
C TYR A 40 8.25 20.52 -9.06
N SER A 41 6.99 20.94 -9.25
CA SER A 41 6.36 21.93 -8.38
C SER A 41 6.44 21.51 -6.89
N GLU A 42 6.51 22.50 -5.99
CA GLU A 42 6.57 22.22 -4.55
C GLU A 42 5.37 21.38 -4.08
N ASP A 43 4.20 21.63 -4.65
CA ASP A 43 2.98 20.88 -4.36
C ASP A 43 3.13 19.39 -4.69
N ASN A 44 3.70 19.05 -5.85
CA ASN A 44 3.94 17.64 -6.22
C ASN A 44 5.02 16.99 -5.37
N ILE A 45 6.08 17.72 -5.02
CA ILE A 45 7.11 17.22 -4.09
C ILE A 45 6.49 16.90 -2.73
N ILE A 46 5.60 17.76 -2.23
CA ILE A 46 4.88 17.52 -0.97
C ILE A 46 3.93 16.33 -1.12
N ALA A 47 3.20 16.24 -2.23
CA ALA A 47 2.27 15.13 -2.50
C ALA A 47 2.99 13.77 -2.53
N ASP A 48 4.14 13.67 -3.22
CA ASP A 48 4.98 12.47 -3.27
C ASP A 48 5.50 12.07 -1.89
N LYS A 49 6.00 13.04 -1.10
CA LYS A 49 6.41 12.78 0.29
C LYS A 49 5.26 12.24 1.15
N ILE A 50 4.07 12.82 1.01
CA ILE A 50 2.87 12.34 1.71
C ILE A 50 2.50 10.93 1.26
N LEU A 51 2.59 10.63 -0.05
CA LEU A 51 2.28 9.31 -0.60
C LEU A 51 3.23 8.24 -0.03
N LYS A 52 4.54 8.51 -0.05
CA LYS A 52 5.58 7.64 0.53
C LYS A 52 5.39 7.42 2.03
N ALA A 53 5.04 8.47 2.77
CA ALA A 53 4.76 8.38 4.20
C ALA A 53 3.52 7.51 4.49
N LYS A 54 2.43 7.70 3.74
CA LYS A 54 1.21 6.90 3.85
C LYS A 54 1.48 5.42 3.58
N TYR A 55 2.19 5.12 2.50
CA TYR A 55 2.59 3.75 2.16
C TYR A 55 3.40 3.12 3.30
N SER A 56 4.45 3.80 3.76
CA SER A 56 5.35 3.31 4.80
C SER A 56 4.62 3.03 6.12
N PHE A 57 3.73 3.95 6.52
CA PHE A 57 2.92 3.78 7.72
C PHE A 57 2.01 2.54 7.64
N LEU A 58 1.27 2.40 6.54
CA LEU A 58 0.32 1.28 6.38
C LEU A 58 1.05 -0.06 6.23
N TYR A 59 2.19 -0.08 5.53
CA TYR A 59 3.02 -1.28 5.42
C TYR A 59 3.54 -1.74 6.79
N ASN A 60 3.99 -0.80 7.63
CA ASN A 60 4.40 -1.11 9.00
C ASN A 60 3.23 -1.62 9.85
N GLU A 61 2.04 -1.05 9.70
CA GLU A 61 0.84 -1.54 10.36
C GLU A 61 0.46 -2.96 9.92
N ALA A 62 0.54 -3.27 8.62
CA ALA A 62 0.31 -4.60 8.08
C ALA A 62 1.30 -5.62 8.69
N ARG A 63 2.59 -5.26 8.72
CA ARG A 63 3.63 -6.06 9.36
C ARG A 63 3.36 -6.28 10.85
N ARG A 64 3.00 -5.23 11.59
CA ARG A 64 2.66 -5.30 13.03
C ARG A 64 1.48 -6.24 13.30
N ARG A 65 0.48 -6.24 12.41
CA ARG A 65 -0.72 -7.08 12.51
C ARG A 65 -0.51 -8.51 12.05
N ASN A 66 0.67 -8.86 11.53
CA ASN A 66 0.95 -10.11 10.83
C ASN A 66 -0.13 -10.42 9.78
N THR A 67 -0.61 -9.39 9.08
CA THR A 67 -1.62 -9.58 8.04
C THR A 67 -1.04 -10.46 6.95
N LYS A 68 -1.61 -11.64 6.76
CA LYS A 68 -1.30 -12.47 5.59
C LYS A 68 -2.26 -12.03 4.51
N SER A 69 -1.73 -11.57 3.37
CA SER A 69 -2.56 -11.41 2.20
C SER A 69 -3.13 -12.78 1.83
N SER A 70 -4.44 -12.94 1.81
CA SER A 70 -5.06 -14.15 1.26
C SER A 70 -4.77 -14.30 -0.26
N VAL A 71 -4.22 -13.25 -0.89
CA VAL A 71 -3.86 -13.19 -2.32
C VAL A 71 -2.43 -13.70 -2.57
N THR A 72 -1.59 -13.91 -1.55
CA THR A 72 -0.21 -14.38 -1.76
C THR A 72 -0.06 -15.87 -1.50
N ASN A 73 -0.36 -16.66 -2.53
CA ASN A 73 0.42 -17.86 -2.82
C ASN A 73 1.24 -17.75 -4.12
N ASN A 74 1.08 -16.72 -4.97
CA ASN A 74 1.69 -16.76 -6.32
C ASN A 74 2.28 -15.45 -6.90
N ALA A 75 2.49 -14.36 -6.15
CA ALA A 75 2.98 -13.11 -6.76
C ALA A 75 4.11 -12.40 -5.99
N ILE A 76 4.79 -13.10 -5.08
CA ILE A 76 6.06 -12.62 -4.54
C ILE A 76 7.08 -13.72 -4.85
N THR A 77 7.61 -13.69 -6.07
CA THR A 77 8.79 -14.47 -6.43
C THR A 77 9.65 -13.64 -7.35
N GLN A 78 10.82 -13.30 -6.80
CA GLN A 78 12.09 -12.84 -7.40
C GLN A 78 12.12 -11.49 -8.08
#